data_AF-A0A2P2KD19-F1
#
_entry.id   AF-A0A2P2KD19-F1
#
_cell.length_a   1.000
_cell.length_b   1.000
_cell.length_c   1.000
_cell.angle_alpha   90.00
_cell.angle_beta   90.00
_cell.angle_gamma   90.00
#
_symmetry.space_group_name_H-M   'P 1'
#
loop_
_entity.id
_entity.type
_entity.pdbx_description
1 polymer ?
#
loop_
_entity_poly.entity_id
_entity_poly.type
_entity_poly.pdbx_seq_one_letter_code
_entity_poly.pdbx_strand_id
1 'polypeptide(L)' 'MEDYGCLPDSWSYNIMIQGLLRNNDSTSAIQLLNEMVRKGFSADLSTADMLVNLASNDETVSRFLLS' A
#
# COMPACT_ATOMS: atom_id res chain seq x y z
N MET A 1 -22.09 12.85 -13.32
CA MET A 1 -22.32 13.02 -11.88
C MET A 1 -20.97 13.36 -11.32
N GLU A 2 -20.89 14.53 -10.68
CA GLU A 2 -19.65 15.28 -10.43
C GLU A 2 -18.61 14.44 -9.66
N ASP A 3 -17.36 14.48 -10.14
CA ASP A 3 -16.14 14.01 -9.49
C ASP A 3 -15.91 14.75 -8.16
N TYR A 4 -16.78 14.54 -7.18
CA TYR A 4 -16.40 14.76 -5.78
C TYR A 4 -15.51 13.59 -5.39
N GLY A 5 -14.27 13.61 -5.89
CA GLY A 5 -13.24 12.65 -5.51
C GLY A 5 -13.10 12.68 -4.00
N CYS A 6 -13.71 11.71 -3.33
CA CYS A 6 -13.49 11.50 -1.91
C CYS A 6 -12.01 11.15 -1.78
N LEU A 7 -11.23 12.07 -1.20
CA LEU A 7 -9.82 11.85 -1.01
C LEU A 7 -9.65 10.72 -0.01
N PRO A 8 -8.92 9.65 -0.34
CA PRO A 8 -8.66 8.58 0.61
C PRO A 8 -7.89 9.15 1.80
N ASP A 9 -8.32 8.78 3.00
CA ASP A 9 -7.59 9.03 4.24
C ASP A 9 -6.62 7.87 4.52
N SER A 10 -5.84 7.99 5.61
CA SER A 10 -4.90 6.94 6.02
C SER A 10 -5.57 5.58 6.19
N TRP A 11 -6.81 5.54 6.68
CA TRP A 11 -7.55 4.29 6.88
C TRP A 11 -7.90 3.64 5.54
N SER A 12 -8.40 4.44 4.60
CA SER A 12 -8.77 4.02 3.26
C SER A 12 -7.58 3.43 2.49
N TYR A 13 -6.41 4.08 2.55
CA TYR A 13 -5.18 3.54 1.95
C TYR A 13 -4.80 2.19 2.55
N ASN A 14 -4.79 2.05 3.88
CA ASN A 14 -4.45 0.78 4.54
C ASN A 14 -5.37 -0.36 4.09
N ILE A 15 -6.69 -0.14 4.04
CA ILE A 15 -7.64 -1.17 3.57
C ILE A 15 -7.37 -1.56 2.12
N MET A 16 -7.19 -0.59 1.21
CA MET A 16 -6.95 -0.88 -0.20
C MET A 16 -5.64 -1.65 -0.40
N ILE A 17 -4.56 -1.21 0.25
CA ILE A 17 -3.25 -1.86 0.19
C ILE A 17 -3.36 -3.29 0.71
N GLN A 18 -3.94 -3.52 1.90
CA GLN A 18 -4.12 -4.86 2.44
C GLN A 18 -4.93 -5.77 1.51
N GLY A 19 -5.98 -5.24 0.87
CA GLY A 19 -6.78 -5.98 -0.12
C GLY A 19 -5.96 -6.42 -1.34
N LEU A 20 -5.12 -5.52 -1.86
CA LEU A 20 -4.23 -5.82 -2.99
C LEU A 20 -3.16 -6.84 -2.61
N LEU A 21 -2.54 -6.70 -1.44
CA LEU A 21 -1.56 -7.66 -0.92
C LEU A 21 -2.17 -9.07 -0.76
N ARG A 22 -3.40 -9.17 -0.26
CA ARG A 22 -4.12 -10.46 -0.15
C ARG A 22 -4.45 -11.09 -1.51
N ASN A 23 -4.57 -10.27 -2.55
CA ASN A 23 -4.80 -10.70 -3.92
C ASN A 23 -3.50 -10.95 -4.70
N ASN A 24 -2.34 -10.91 -4.04
CA ASN A 24 -1.00 -10.99 -4.65
C ASN A 24 -0.74 -9.92 -5.72
N ASP A 25 -1.45 -8.78 -5.67
CA ASP A 25 -1.16 -7.63 -6.52
C ASP A 25 -0.22 -6.66 -5.78
N SER A 26 1.02 -7.11 -5.60
CA SER A 26 2.07 -6.35 -4.91
C SER A 26 2.45 -5.07 -5.65
N THR A 27 2.34 -5.07 -6.98
CA THR A 27 2.66 -3.91 -7.81
C THR A 27 1.69 -2.75 -7.56
N SER A 28 0.38 -3.00 -7.63
CA SER A 28 -0.62 -1.97 -7.32
C SER A 28 -0.56 -1.53 -5.85
N ALA A 29 -0.28 -2.46 -4.94
CA ALA A 29 -0.13 -2.16 -3.52
C ALA A 29 1.02 -1.16 -3.26
N ILE A 30 2.18 -1.35 -3.90
CA ILE A 30 3.34 -0.45 -3.78
C ILE A 30 3.03 0.92 -4.40
N GLN A 31 2.29 0.97 -5.50
CA GLN A 31 1.88 2.25 -6.10
C GLN A 31 0.99 3.07 -5.16
N LEU A 32 0.00 2.42 -4.53
CA LEU A 32 -0.86 3.04 -3.52
C LEU A 32 -0.09 3.44 -2.26
N LEU A 33 0.86 2.63 -1.82
CA LEU A 33 1.74 2.96 -0.69
C LEU A 33 2.58 4.21 -0.99
N ASN A 34 3.13 4.34 -2.20
CA ASN A 34 3.86 5.54 -2.62
C ASN A 34 2.95 6.78 -2.64
N GLU A 35 1.72 6.64 -3.12
CA GLU A 35 0.75 7.73 -3.09
C GLU A 35 0.43 8.15 -1.65
N MET A 36 0.19 7.17 -0.77
CA MET A 36 -0.08 7.36 0.65
C MET A 36 1.03 8.19 1.31
N VAL A 37 2.30 7.81 1.11
CA VAL A 37 3.46 8.53 1.64
C VAL A 37 3.58 9.93 1.05
N ARG A 38 3.37 10.09 -0.27
CA ARG A 38 3.37 11.41 -0.94
C ARG A 38 2.31 12.36 -0.40
N LYS A 39 1.21 11.84 0.14
CA LYS A 39 0.14 12.61 0.78
C LYS A 39 0.36 12.83 2.29
N GLY A 40 1.47 12.33 2.84
CA GLY A 40 1.81 12.50 4.26
C GLY A 40 1.15 11.49 5.20
N PHE A 41 0.57 10.42 4.66
CA PHE A 41 0.04 9.32 5.46
C PHE A 41 1.08 8.20 5.62
N SER A 42 0.88 7.34 6.62
CA SER A 42 1.76 6.21 6.93
C SER A 42 0.97 4.92 7.04
N ALA A 43 1.51 3.84 6.48
CA ALA A 43 0.98 2.49 6.68
C ALA A 43 0.88 2.16 8.18
N ASP A 44 -0.21 1.52 8.57
CA ASP A 44 -0.36 0.99 9.93
C ASP A 44 0.50 -0.27 10.13
N LEU A 45 0.57 -0.74 11.38
CA LEU A 45 1.37 -1.90 11.74
C LEU A 45 0.96 -3.16 10.98
N SER A 46 -0.34 -3.35 10.72
CA SER A 46 -0.85 -4.53 10.01
C SER A 46 -0.44 -4.49 8.54
N THR A 47 -0.55 -3.33 7.90
CA THR A 47 -0.15 -3.15 6.50
C THR A 47 1.36 -3.29 6.34
N ALA A 48 2.14 -2.73 7.26
CA ALA A 48 3.59 -2.85 7.27
C ALA A 48 4.04 -4.31 7.43
N ASP A 49 3.43 -5.07 8.36
CA ASP A 49 3.74 -6.49 8.56
C ASP A 49 3.43 -7.32 7.30
N MET A 50 2.31 -7.06 6.63
CA MET A 50 1.98 -7.71 5.36
C MET A 50 3.02 -7.44 4.27
N LEU A 51 3.51 -6.21 4.15
CA LEU A 51 4.55 -5.84 3.18
C LEU A 51 5.87 -6.57 3.46
N VAL A 52 6.30 -6.64 4.74
CA VAL A 52 7.53 -7.35 5.13
C VAL A 52 7.42 -8.85 4.88
N ASN A 53 6.27 -9.45 5.20
CA ASN A 53 6.02 -10.87 4.95
C ASN A 53 6.00 -11.19 3.45
N LEU A 54 5.47 -10.30 2.61
CA LEU A 54 5.49 -10.46 1.16
C LEU A 54 6.89 -10.24 0.57
N ALA A 55 7.68 -9.29 1.08
CA ALA A 55 9.06 -9.08 0.62
C ALA A 55 9.94 -10.33 0.77
N SER A 56 9.66 -11.16 1.78
CA SER A 56 10.35 -12.45 1.96
C SER A 56 10.08 -13.46 0.83
N ASN A 57 9.07 -13.20 -0.01
CA ASN A 57 8.66 -14.06 -1.13
C ASN A 57 8.61 -13.33 -2.49
N ASP A 58 8.63 -11.99 -2.52
CA ASP A 58 8.44 -11.14 -3.70
C ASP A 58 9.60 -10.11 -3.84
N GLU A 59 10.33 -10.20 -4.96
CA GLU A 59 11.47 -9.33 -5.26
C GLU A 59 11.05 -7.85 -5.42
N THR A 60 9.82 -7.60 -5.86
CA THR A 60 9.28 -6.24 -6.09
C THR A 60 9.15 -5.48 -4.78
N VAL A 61 8.57 -6.11 -3.76
CA VAL A 61 8.41 -5.50 -2.43
C VAL A 61 9.76 -5.35 -1.74
N SER A 62 10.66 -6.34 -1.90
CA SER A 62 12.03 -6.26 -1.38
C SER A 62 12.81 -5.06 -1.93
N ARG A 63 12.75 -4.81 -3.24
CA ARG A 63 13.43 -3.65 -3.85
C ARG A 63 12.88 -2.33 -3.35
N PHE A 64 11.57 -2.25 -3.11
CA PHE A 64 10.93 -1.05 -2.59
C PHE A 64 11.34 -0.73 -1.15
N LEU A 65 11.43 -1.74 -0.27
CA LEU A 65 11.83 -1.53 1.13
C LEU A 65 13.31 -1.14 1.30
N LEU A 66 14.14 -1.42 0.29
CA LEU A 66 15.58 -1.13 0.30
C LEU A 66 15.95 0.21 -0.37
N SER A 67 14.98 0.92 -0.99
CA SER A 67 15.18 2.22 -1.65
C SER A 67 14.89 3.39 -0.71
#